data_AF-A0A954KZ88-F1
#
_entry.id   AF-A0A954KZ88-F1
#
_cell.length_a   1.000
_cell.length_b   1.000
_cell.length_c   1.000
_cell.angle_alpha   90.00
_cell.angle_beta   90.00
_cell.angle_gamma   90.00
#
_symmetry.space_group_name_H-M   'P 1'
#
loop_
_entity.id
_entity.type
_entity.pdbx_description
1 polymer ?
#
loop_
_entity_poly.entity_id
_entity_poly.type
_entity_poly.pdbx_seq_one_letter_code
_entity_poly.pdbx_strand_id
1 'polypeptide(L)'
;MDPTEVTYGEFRTVFPDGLEPTGVREFGVLSADDPLPLTFLEAAAFAEETGCRLLTEAEFAYLEQHQTEHPELQGITDGLSEWTNSFPTAYLATDDVPVNEKNEEYRVIRGEASPKYETTGSTSPRATAAFHKCLPHVGVRMARSAAVE
;
A
#
# COMPACT_ATOMS: atom_id res chain seq x y z
N MET A 1 -13.29 -6.01 0.57
CA MET A 1 -12.08 -5.20 0.35
C MET A 1 -12.57 -3.81 -0.01
N ASP A 2 -11.89 -2.79 0.48
CA ASP A 2 -12.32 -1.41 0.28
C ASP A 2 -11.96 -0.96 -1.16
N PRO A 3 -12.87 -0.30 -1.89
CA PRO A 3 -12.68 0.02 -3.29
C PRO A 3 -11.65 1.14 -3.54
N THR A 4 -11.19 1.81 -2.49
CA THR A 4 -10.26 2.94 -2.53
C THR A 4 -9.15 2.79 -1.49
N GLU A 5 -8.06 3.50 -1.73
CA GLU A 5 -6.96 3.65 -0.77
C GLU A 5 -7.41 4.41 0.48
N VAL A 6 -6.67 4.19 1.57
CA VAL A 6 -6.82 4.97 2.79
C VAL A 6 -6.48 6.43 2.51
N THR A 7 -7.42 7.30 2.83
CA THR A 7 -7.30 8.75 2.69
C THR A 7 -6.77 9.40 3.97
N TYR A 8 -6.30 10.64 3.86
CA TYR A 8 -5.88 11.41 5.02
C TYR A 8 -7.02 11.61 6.04
N GLY A 9 -8.24 11.87 5.58
CA GLY A 9 -9.42 12.05 6.43
C GLY A 9 -9.78 10.79 7.22
N GLU A 10 -9.71 9.62 6.59
CA GLU A 10 -9.95 8.33 7.25
C GLU A 10 -8.88 8.07 8.32
N PHE A 11 -7.60 8.30 7.99
CA PHE A 11 -6.51 8.16 8.95
C PHE A 11 -6.68 9.05 10.17
N ARG A 12 -7.07 10.32 9.97
CA ARG A 12 -7.30 11.27 11.06
C ARG A 12 -8.50 10.93 11.93
N THR A 13 -9.48 10.20 11.39
CA THR A 13 -10.63 9.72 12.16
C THR A 13 -10.22 8.60 13.13
N VAL A 14 -9.32 7.71 12.71
CA VAL A 14 -8.81 6.60 13.53
C VAL A 14 -7.78 7.08 14.55
N PHE A 15 -6.90 8.01 14.16
CA PHE A 15 -5.83 8.55 15.01
C PHE A 15 -6.00 10.06 15.29
N PRO A 16 -7.02 10.47 16.07
CA PRO A 16 -7.33 11.89 16.28
C PRO A 16 -6.23 12.63 17.08
N ASP A 17 -5.59 11.97 18.04
CA ASP A 17 -4.85 12.61 19.15
C ASP A 17 -3.31 12.74 18.97
N GLY A 18 -2.81 12.81 17.73
CA GLY A 18 -1.50 13.43 17.47
C GLY A 18 -0.40 12.57 16.85
N LEU A 19 -0.72 11.41 16.27
CA LEU A 19 0.19 10.81 15.30
C LEU A 19 0.02 11.56 13.97
N GLU A 20 0.90 12.52 13.70
CA GLU A 20 1.02 13.08 12.34
C GLU A 20 1.63 11.98 11.46
N PRO A 21 0.90 11.49 10.43
CA PRO A 21 1.41 10.44 9.57
C PRO A 21 2.65 10.92 8.84
N THR A 22 3.63 10.03 8.69
CA THR A 22 4.94 10.35 8.11
C THR A 22 4.81 10.98 6.73
N GLY A 23 3.84 10.56 5.92
CA GLY A 23 3.58 11.15 4.61
C GLY A 23 3.24 12.65 4.65
N VAL A 24 2.49 13.10 5.66
CA VAL A 24 2.18 14.53 5.83
C VAL A 24 3.41 15.30 6.28
N ARG A 25 4.19 14.73 7.21
CA ARG A 25 5.44 15.35 7.70
C ARG A 25 6.48 15.51 6.59
N GLU A 26 6.58 14.53 5.68
CA GLU A 26 7.62 14.49 4.65
C GLU A 26 7.20 15.16 3.33
N PHE A 27 5.91 15.12 2.98
CA PHE A 27 5.42 15.57 1.65
C PHE A 27 4.45 16.76 1.72
N GLY A 28 4.03 17.16 2.93
CA GLY A 28 3.20 18.34 3.17
C GLY A 28 1.72 18.04 3.35
N VAL A 29 0.91 19.11 3.35
CA VAL A 29 -0.52 19.05 3.68
C VAL A 29 -1.31 18.38 2.55
N LEU A 30 -2.09 17.37 2.91
CA LEU A 30 -3.03 16.66 2.05
C LEU A 30 -4.47 17.12 2.35
N SER A 31 -5.33 17.15 1.33
CA SER A 31 -6.77 17.30 1.56
C SER A 31 -7.33 16.02 2.19
N ALA A 32 -8.52 16.10 2.81
CA ALA A 32 -9.11 14.96 3.51
C ALA A 32 -9.37 13.76 2.58
N ASP A 33 -9.63 14.02 1.30
CA ASP A 33 -9.96 13.00 0.30
C ASP A 33 -8.73 12.51 -0.47
N ASP A 34 -7.55 13.09 -0.22
CA ASP A 34 -6.32 12.63 -0.87
C ASP A 34 -5.89 11.27 -0.30
N PRO A 35 -5.50 10.31 -1.16
CA PRO A 35 -4.79 9.12 -0.73
C PRO A 35 -3.59 9.49 0.12
N LEU A 36 -3.41 8.79 1.23
CA LEU A 36 -2.37 9.10 2.20
C LEU A 36 -1.14 8.20 1.95
N PRO A 37 0.03 8.77 1.60
CA PRO A 37 1.27 8.02 1.64
C PRO A 37 1.59 7.60 3.07
N LEU A 38 1.89 6.32 3.26
CA LEU A 38 2.15 5.74 4.57
C LEU A 38 3.41 4.88 4.54
N THR A 39 4.09 4.77 5.68
CA THR A 39 5.02 3.66 5.90
C THR A 39 4.23 2.35 6.03
N PHE A 40 4.88 1.20 5.84
CA PHE A 40 4.22 -0.09 6.08
C PHE A 40 3.77 -0.23 7.53
N LEU A 41 4.53 0.31 8.50
CA LEU A 41 4.17 0.24 9.92
C LEU A 41 2.89 1.04 10.24
N GLU A 42 2.75 2.24 9.69
CA GLU A 42 1.53 3.04 9.87
C GLU A 42 0.33 2.39 9.17
N ALA A 43 0.54 1.81 7.99
CA ALA A 43 -0.49 1.04 7.29
C ALA A 43 -0.93 -0.19 8.10
N ALA A 44 0.01 -0.93 8.70
CA ALA A 44 -0.27 -2.08 9.55
C ALA A 44 -1.01 -1.68 10.84
N ALA A 45 -0.61 -0.58 11.48
CA ALA A 45 -1.29 -0.06 12.66
C ALA A 45 -2.72 0.39 12.33
N PHE A 46 -2.92 1.10 11.21
CA PHE A 46 -4.26 1.47 10.76
C PHE A 46 -5.14 0.24 10.51
N ALA A 47 -4.58 -0.80 9.89
CA ALA A 47 -5.30 -2.04 9.65
C ALA A 47 -5.72 -2.72 10.97
N GLU A 48 -4.82 -2.78 11.96
CA GLU A 48 -5.10 -3.34 13.27
C GLU A 48 -6.23 -2.59 13.99
N GLU A 49 -6.16 -1.26 14.06
CA GLU A 49 -7.16 -0.41 14.73
C GLU A 49 -8.54 -0.47 14.05
N THR A 50 -8.58 -0.70 12.75
CA THR A 50 -9.83 -0.80 11.98
C THR A 50 -10.38 -2.21 11.87
N GLY A 51 -9.71 -3.22 12.45
CA GLY A 51 -10.08 -4.62 12.33
C GLY A 51 -9.96 -5.17 10.90
N CYS A 52 -9.10 -4.54 10.09
CA CYS A 52 -8.79 -4.88 8.71
C CYS A 52 -7.41 -5.54 8.62
N ARG A 53 -6.98 -5.84 7.39
CA ARG A 53 -5.62 -6.28 7.07
C ARG A 53 -5.18 -5.72 5.73
N LEU A 54 -3.86 -5.68 5.51
CA LEU A 54 -3.31 -5.43 4.19
C LEU A 54 -3.58 -6.64 3.27
N LEU A 55 -3.70 -6.36 1.98
CA LEU A 55 -3.70 -7.39 0.95
C LEU A 55 -2.35 -8.13 0.93
N THR A 56 -2.37 -9.42 0.65
CA THR A 56 -1.17 -10.14 0.22
C THR A 56 -0.86 -9.82 -1.25
N GLU A 57 0.39 -10.03 -1.68
CA GLU A 57 0.76 -9.89 -3.10
C GLU A 57 -0.12 -10.76 -4.01
N ALA A 58 -0.45 -11.99 -3.58
CA ALA A 58 -1.27 -12.90 -4.39
C ALA A 58 -2.72 -12.40 -4.54
N GLU A 59 -3.29 -11.84 -3.49
CA GLU A 59 -4.63 -11.23 -3.55
C GLU A 59 -4.61 -9.99 -4.45
N PHE A 60 -3.59 -9.15 -4.35
CA PHE A 60 -3.44 -7.99 -5.23
C PHE A 60 -3.37 -8.43 -6.70
N ALA A 61 -2.51 -9.40 -7.01
CA ALA A 61 -2.37 -9.94 -8.37
C ALA A 61 -3.66 -10.55 -8.91
N TYR A 62 -4.44 -11.21 -8.06
CA TYR A 62 -5.77 -11.70 -8.43
C TYR A 62 -6.68 -10.54 -8.86
N LEU A 63 -6.68 -9.45 -8.10
CA LEU A 63 -7.54 -8.30 -8.40
C LEU A 63 -7.11 -7.59 -9.69
N GLU A 64 -5.81 -7.39 -9.91
CA GLU A 64 -5.26 -6.80 -11.15
C GLU A 64 -5.69 -7.59 -12.39
N GLN A 65 -5.74 -8.93 -12.29
CA GLN A 65 -6.14 -9.80 -13.40
C GLN A 65 -7.64 -9.72 -13.72
N HIS A 66 -8.48 -9.43 -12.73
CA HIS A 66 -9.94 -9.48 -12.88
C HIS A 66 -10.60 -8.09 -12.95
N GLN A 67 -9.83 -7.00 -12.87
CA GLN A 67 -10.36 -5.63 -12.90
C GLN A 67 -11.16 -5.29 -14.17
N THR A 68 -10.84 -5.92 -15.30
CA THR A 68 -11.58 -5.70 -16.56
C THR A 68 -12.95 -6.35 -16.55
N GLU A 69 -13.13 -7.39 -15.74
CA GLU A 69 -14.39 -8.13 -15.58
C GLU A 69 -15.26 -7.54 -14.46
N HIS A 70 -14.63 -6.78 -13.56
CA HIS A 70 -15.22 -6.20 -12.36
C HIS A 70 -14.96 -4.69 -12.32
N PRO A 71 -15.86 -3.85 -12.88
CA PRO A 71 -15.70 -2.40 -12.92
C PRO A 71 -15.48 -1.75 -11.55
N GLU A 72 -15.99 -2.35 -10.48
CA GLU A 72 -15.78 -1.93 -9.09
C GLU A 72 -14.31 -2.05 -8.63
N LEU A 73 -13.49 -2.82 -9.35
CA LEU A 73 -12.06 -3.01 -9.08
C LEU A 73 -11.17 -2.09 -9.93
N GLN A 74 -11.72 -1.27 -10.83
CA GLN A 74 -10.92 -0.31 -11.62
C GLN A 74 -10.13 0.68 -10.75
N GLY A 75 -10.64 0.99 -9.55
CA GLY A 75 -9.96 1.86 -8.60
C GLY A 75 -8.64 1.31 -8.06
N ILE A 76 -8.25 0.07 -8.38
CA ILE A 76 -6.99 -0.56 -7.94
C ILE A 76 -5.77 0.01 -8.68
N THR A 77 -5.95 0.57 -9.88
CA THR A 77 -4.85 1.14 -10.68
C THR A 77 -4.85 2.67 -10.74
N ASP A 78 -5.82 3.34 -10.11
CA ASP A 78 -6.08 4.78 -10.29
C ASP A 78 -5.55 5.68 -9.15
N GLY A 79 -4.69 5.15 -8.27
CA GLY A 79 -4.21 5.85 -7.07
C GLY A 79 -2.71 5.71 -6.83
N LEU A 80 -2.32 5.43 -5.59
CA LEU A 80 -0.95 5.15 -5.18
C LEU A 80 -0.59 3.68 -5.49
N SER A 81 0.70 3.37 -5.59
CA SER A 81 1.14 1.98 -5.42
C SER A 81 0.83 1.55 -3.98
N GLU A 82 0.64 0.25 -3.73
CA GLU A 82 0.13 -0.22 -2.44
C GLU A 82 1.11 -1.14 -1.73
N TRP A 83 1.30 -0.91 -0.43
CA TRP A 83 1.95 -1.87 0.45
C TRP A 83 1.15 -3.18 0.55
N THR A 84 1.84 -4.31 0.44
CA THR A 84 1.26 -5.63 0.69
C THR A 84 1.84 -6.26 1.95
N ASN A 85 1.10 -7.18 2.56
CA ASN A 85 1.57 -7.97 3.71
C ASN A 85 2.54 -9.10 3.30
N SER A 86 3.14 -9.02 2.11
CA SER A 86 4.05 -10.05 1.60
C SER A 86 5.50 -9.64 1.81
N PHE A 87 6.27 -10.56 2.38
CA PHE A 87 7.72 -10.48 2.36
C PHE A 87 8.22 -10.66 0.93
N PRO A 88 9.32 -10.00 0.55
CA PRO A 88 9.98 -10.28 -0.71
C PRO A 88 10.58 -11.69 -0.65
N THR A 89 9.83 -12.68 -1.11
CA THR A 89 10.36 -14.02 -1.33
C THR A 89 11.03 -14.08 -2.70
N ALA A 90 12.11 -14.84 -2.79
CA ALA A 90 12.95 -15.00 -3.98
C ALA A 90 12.29 -15.84 -5.08
N TYR A 91 10.97 -15.72 -5.30
CA TYR A 91 10.31 -16.49 -6.35
C TYR A 91 10.61 -16.00 -7.77
N LEU A 92 11.30 -14.86 -7.91
CA LEU A 92 12.04 -14.49 -9.12
C LEU A 92 13.30 -13.73 -8.69
N ALA A 93 14.43 -14.45 -8.65
CA ALA A 93 15.75 -13.83 -8.62
C ALA A 93 15.91 -12.99 -9.90
N THR A 94 15.74 -11.67 -9.79
CA THR A 94 16.53 -10.75 -10.61
C THR A 94 17.72 -10.35 -9.76
N ASP A 95 18.92 -10.44 -10.35
CA ASP A 95 20.24 -10.62 -9.73
C ASP A 95 20.73 -9.54 -8.72
N ASP A 96 19.89 -8.60 -8.27
CA ASP A 96 20.35 -7.41 -7.54
C ASP A 96 19.91 -7.31 -6.07
N VAL A 97 19.12 -8.25 -5.54
CA VAL A 97 18.79 -8.29 -4.10
C VAL A 97 19.20 -9.63 -3.49
N PRO A 98 20.34 -9.70 -2.78
CA PRO A 98 20.76 -10.93 -2.13
C PRO A 98 19.71 -11.35 -1.10
N VAL A 99 19.23 -12.59 -1.24
CA VAL A 99 18.37 -13.28 -0.29
C VAL A 99 19.17 -13.53 0.98
N ASN A 100 19.29 -12.52 1.83
CA ASN A 100 19.85 -12.64 3.17
C ASN A 100 18.85 -12.11 4.19
N GLU A 101 19.20 -12.26 5.47
CA GLU A 101 18.42 -11.98 6.70
C GLU A 101 17.71 -10.62 6.77
N LYS A 102 17.87 -9.75 5.76
CA LYS A 102 17.19 -8.48 5.58
C LYS A 102 15.76 -8.57 5.03
N ASN A 103 15.27 -9.73 4.59
CA ASN A 103 13.91 -9.84 4.05
C ASN A 103 12.82 -9.41 5.05
N GLU A 104 13.07 -9.50 6.36
CA GLU A 104 12.13 -9.07 7.40
C GLU A 104 11.94 -7.55 7.44
N GLU A 105 12.96 -6.79 7.02
CA GLU A 105 12.93 -5.32 6.97
C GLU A 105 12.19 -4.77 5.76
N TYR A 106 11.84 -5.61 4.78
CA TYR A 106 11.28 -5.19 3.50
C TYR A 106 9.90 -5.77 3.27
N ARG A 107 9.10 -5.05 2.48
CA ARG A 107 7.78 -5.49 2.03
C ARG A 107 7.62 -5.26 0.53
N VAL A 108 6.79 -6.07 -0.08
CA VAL A 108 6.42 -5.94 -1.49
C VAL A 108 5.41 -4.81 -1.64
N ILE A 109 5.64 -3.97 -2.64
CA ILE A 109 4.73 -2.93 -3.12
C ILE A 109 4.19 -3.39 -4.48
N ARG A 110 2.90 -3.22 -4.71
CA ARG A 110 2.21 -3.61 -5.96
C ARG A 110 1.45 -2.45 -6.58
N GLY A 111 1.13 -2.60 -7.86
CA GLY A 111 0.39 -1.60 -8.64
C GLY A 111 1.29 -0.46 -9.13
N GLU A 112 0.75 0.30 -10.06
CA GLU A 112 1.41 1.47 -10.64
C GLU A 112 0.73 2.72 -10.09
N ALA A 113 1.50 3.57 -9.41
CA ALA A 113 0.99 4.86 -8.97
C ALA A 113 0.57 5.69 -10.19
N SER A 114 -0.61 6.31 -10.11
CA SER A 114 -1.12 7.20 -11.12
C SER A 114 -0.09 8.31 -11.43
N PRO A 115 0.01 8.79 -12.68
CA PRO A 115 0.98 9.81 -13.08
C PRO A 115 0.95 11.11 -12.25
N LYS A 116 -0.18 11.41 -11.59
CA LYS A 116 -0.31 12.54 -10.65
C LYS A 116 0.53 12.39 -9.38
N TYR A 117 0.91 11.17 -9.01
CA TYR A 117 1.70 10.84 -7.82
C TYR A 117 3.12 10.34 -8.16
N GLU A 118 3.44 10.11 -9.44
CA GLU A 118 4.78 9.68 -9.86
C GLU A 118 5.83 10.78 -9.70
N THR A 119 6.96 10.47 -9.04
CA THR A 119 8.06 11.42 -8.78
C THR A 119 9.32 11.15 -9.61
N THR A 120 9.17 10.62 -10.83
CA THR A 120 10.23 10.20 -11.80
C THR A 120 10.78 8.78 -11.62
N GLY A 121 10.68 7.98 -12.69
CA GLY A 121 11.51 6.81 -12.94
C GLY A 121 11.00 5.48 -12.40
N SER A 122 10.47 4.66 -13.31
CA SER A 122 10.30 3.20 -13.21
C SER A 122 9.29 2.71 -12.16
N THR A 123 8.02 2.73 -12.54
CA THR A 123 6.92 1.95 -11.95
C THR A 123 7.04 0.48 -12.36
N SER A 124 7.91 -0.28 -11.68
CA SER A 124 7.77 -1.73 -11.77
C SER A 124 6.42 -2.10 -11.11
N PRO A 125 5.53 -2.88 -11.75
CA PRO A 125 4.25 -3.31 -11.16
C PRO A 125 4.41 -4.12 -9.87
N ARG A 126 5.67 -4.49 -9.57
CA ARG A 126 6.14 -5.04 -8.33
C ARG A 126 7.42 -4.35 -7.90
N ALA A 127 7.43 -3.71 -6.75
CA ALA A 127 8.60 -3.11 -6.13
C ALA A 127 8.83 -3.68 -4.72
N THR A 128 9.97 -3.35 -4.12
CA THR A 128 10.24 -3.68 -2.71
C THR A 128 10.87 -2.47 -2.03
N ALA A 129 10.49 -2.22 -0.79
CA ALA A 129 11.07 -1.15 0.02
C ALA A 129 11.10 -1.56 1.50
N ALA A 130 11.99 -0.91 2.24
CA ALA A 130 12.09 -1.14 3.68
C ALA A 130 10.83 -0.62 4.38
N PHE A 131 10.30 -1.36 5.35
CA PHE A 131 8.97 -1.12 5.95
C PHE A 131 8.85 0.25 6.65
N HIS A 132 9.97 0.86 7.03
CA HIS A 132 10.04 2.13 7.74
C HIS A 132 10.15 3.33 6.78
N LYS A 133 10.34 3.11 5.48
CA LYS A 133 10.40 4.19 4.50
C LYS A 133 8.99 4.66 4.16
N CYS A 134 8.79 5.96 4.14
CA CYS A 134 7.62 6.57 3.54
C CYS A 134 7.98 6.96 2.10
N LEU A 135 7.14 6.58 1.14
CA LEU A 135 7.35 6.88 -0.27
C LEU A 135 6.14 7.70 -0.75
N PRO A 136 6.35 8.82 -1.47
CA PRO A 136 5.28 9.78 -1.79
C PRO A 136 4.19 9.21 -2.70
N HIS A 137 4.48 8.08 -3.37
CA HIS A 137 3.60 7.40 -4.30
C HIS A 137 3.09 6.05 -3.75
N VAL A 138 3.30 5.76 -2.46
CA VAL A 138 2.93 4.47 -1.86
C VAL A 138 1.99 4.65 -0.68
N GLY A 139 0.79 4.09 -0.82
CA GLY A 139 -0.26 4.07 0.20
C GLY A 139 -0.66 2.64 0.56
N VAL A 140 -1.92 2.47 0.92
CA VAL A 140 -2.46 1.16 1.31
C VAL A 140 -3.97 1.10 1.05
N ARG A 141 -4.45 -0.10 0.70
CA ARG A 141 -5.85 -0.47 0.69
C ARG A 141 -6.14 -1.56 1.70
N MET A 142 -7.30 -1.47 2.34
CA MET A 142 -7.70 -2.41 3.37
C MET A 142 -8.51 -3.57 2.79
N ALA A 143 -8.18 -4.77 3.25
CA ALA A 143 -8.94 -5.97 3.05
C ALA A 143 -9.58 -6.40 4.37
N ARG A 144 -10.77 -6.98 4.26
CA ARG A 144 -11.41 -7.70 5.36
C ARG A 144 -11.48 -9.16 4.96
N SER A 145 -11.15 -10.05 5.89
CA SER A 145 -11.43 -11.47 5.70
C SER A 145 -12.95 -11.65 5.61
N ALA A 146 -13.42 -12.40 4.62
CA ALA A 146 -14.82 -12.80 4.61
C ALA A 146 -15.11 -13.54 5.92
N ALA A 147 -16.19 -13.16 6.59
CA ALA A 147 -16.66 -13.93 7.74
C ALA A 147 -16.88 -15.36 7.24
N VAL A 148 -16.20 -16.33 7.85
CA VAL A 148 -16.54 -17.73 7.67
C VAL A 148 -17.82 -17.92 8.47
N GLU A 149 -18.96 -17.92 7.76
CA GLU A 149 -20.25 -18.33 8.34
C GLU A 149 -20.26 -19.82 8.69
#